data_AF-A0A938V4M7-F1
#
_entry.id   AF-A0A938V4M7-F1
#
_cell.length_a   1.000
_cell.length_b   1.000
_cell.length_c   1.000
_cell.angle_alpha   90.00
_cell.angle_beta   90.00
_cell.angle_gamma   90.00
#
_symmetry.space_group_name_H-M   'P 1'
#
loop_
_entity.id
_entity.type
_entity.pdbx_description
1 polymer ?
#
loop_
_entity_poly.entity_id
_entity_poly.type
_entity_poly.pdbx_seq_one_letter_code
_entity_poly.pdbx_strand_id
1 'polypeptide(L)'
;MPSNCANCGVGFSVEPEETEWLAANGKDGPSLCPRCRAFKTGLQDESITCTVCGRVFIFPRELRLFSRMFSWPRPRRCLGGCKRQGPPLTEVESHMADFLRRMRTARRTAGLSRFALQNVASSSLTQRPPALRSEDSGGAPQLGGSLAQALKEFQEKKRRRQ
;
A
#
# COMPACT_ATOMS: atom_id res chain seq x y z
N MET A 1 21.77 7.57 6.87
CA MET A 1 21.07 7.73 8.18
C MET A 1 19.60 7.98 7.90
N PRO A 2 18.67 7.25 8.54
CA PRO A 2 17.24 7.52 8.39
C PRO A 2 16.91 8.91 8.94
N SER A 3 16.11 9.68 8.19
CA SER A 3 15.63 11.00 8.60
C SER A 3 14.22 10.87 9.16
N ASN A 4 13.86 11.65 10.18
CA ASN A 4 12.52 11.61 10.75
C ASN A 4 11.60 12.58 10.00
N CYS A 5 10.40 12.12 9.64
CA CYS A 5 9.41 12.97 8.97
C CYS A 5 8.89 14.06 9.91
N ALA A 6 8.97 15.32 9.51
CA ALA A 6 8.47 16.45 10.31
C ALA A 6 6.95 16.40 10.57
N ASN A 7 6.17 15.68 9.74
CA ASN A 7 4.72 15.58 9.89
C ASN A 7 4.29 14.34 10.71
N CYS A 8 4.77 13.15 10.35
CA CYS A 8 4.33 11.91 10.99
C CYS A 8 5.33 11.30 11.99
N GLY A 9 6.53 11.88 12.15
CA GLY A 9 7.59 11.38 13.04
C GLY A 9 8.26 10.08 12.59
N VAL A 10 7.74 9.41 11.57
CA VAL A 10 8.29 8.13 11.08
C VAL A 10 9.65 8.36 10.43
N GLY A 11 10.64 7.57 10.87
CA GLY A 11 11.94 7.47 10.20
C GLY A 11 11.79 6.93 8.79
N PHE A 12 12.37 7.62 7.81
CA PHE A 12 12.36 7.22 6.41
C PHE A 12 13.77 7.33 5.82
N SER A 13 14.04 6.48 4.82
CA SER A 13 15.24 6.59 4.00
C SER A 13 14.90 7.36 2.73
N VAL A 14 15.81 8.22 2.31
CA VAL A 14 15.79 8.84 0.98
C VAL A 14 16.51 7.88 0.04
N GLU A 15 15.92 7.59 -1.12
CA GLU A 15 16.59 6.77 -2.13
C GLU A 15 17.79 7.54 -2.72
N PRO A 16 18.88 6.87 -3.09
CA PRO A 16 20.07 7.54 -3.62
C PRO A 16 19.74 8.33 -4.89
N GLU A 17 18.89 7.80 -5.77
CA GLU A 17 18.46 8.45 -7.00
C GLU A 17 17.69 9.76 -6.72
N GLU A 18 16.91 9.78 -5.64
CA GLU A 18 16.20 10.99 -5.19
C GLU A 18 17.18 12.03 -4.63
N THR A 19 18.21 11.59 -3.91
CA THR A 19 19.23 12.47 -3.35
C THR A 19 20.04 13.15 -4.46
N GLU A 20 20.46 12.38 -5.46
CA GLU A 20 21.15 12.88 -6.65
C GLU A 20 20.28 13.86 -7.44
N TRP A 21 18.99 13.54 -7.62
CA TRP A 21 18.06 14.43 -8.29
C TRP A 21 17.88 15.76 -7.55
N LEU A 22 17.77 15.73 -6.21
CA LEU A 22 17.65 16.93 -5.39
C LEU A 22 18.91 17.79 -5.49
N ALA A 23 20.09 17.16 -5.39
CA ALA A 23 21.38 17.84 -5.53
C ALA A 23 21.51 18.50 -6.92
N ALA A 24 21.16 17.79 -8.00
CA ALA A 24 21.20 18.32 -9.36
C ALA A 24 20.22 19.48 -9.58
N ASN A 25 19.13 19.54 -8.80
CA ASN A 25 18.13 20.61 -8.86
C ASN A 25 18.34 21.72 -7.82
N GLY A 26 19.46 21.71 -7.08
CA GLY A 26 19.75 22.70 -6.03
C GLY A 26 18.73 22.70 -4.89
N LYS A 27 18.08 21.56 -4.64
CA LYS A 27 17.08 21.40 -3.57
C LYS A 27 17.72 20.68 -2.40
N ASP A 28 17.41 21.15 -1.20
CA ASP A 28 17.77 20.44 0.01
C ASP A 28 17.02 19.11 0.13
N GLY A 29 17.56 18.21 0.95
CA GLY A 29 16.95 16.93 1.27
C GLY A 29 15.49 17.08 1.77
N PRO A 30 14.64 16.07 1.54
CA PRO A 30 13.24 16.18 1.90
C PRO A 30 13.06 16.14 3.42
N SER A 31 12.32 17.11 3.98
CA SER A 31 11.93 17.11 5.42
C SER A 31 10.72 16.22 5.74
N LEU A 32 10.03 15.76 4.70
CA LEU A 32 8.80 14.97 4.79
C LEU A 32 9.00 13.61 4.12
N CYS A 33 8.46 12.55 4.71
CA CYS A 33 8.52 11.22 4.11
C CYS A 33 7.71 11.17 2.79
N PRO A 34 7.98 10.21 1.89
CA PRO A 34 7.28 10.10 0.60
C PRO A 34 5.75 10.11 0.72
N ARG A 35 5.20 9.47 1.77
CA ARG A 35 3.76 9.43 2.02
C ARG A 35 3.18 10.81 2.35
N CYS A 36 3.82 11.55 3.27
CA CYS A 36 3.38 12.89 3.66
C CYS A 36 3.58 13.89 2.51
N ARG A 37 4.63 13.75 1.71
CA ARG A 37 4.84 14.55 0.50
C ARG A 37 3.73 14.33 -0.52
N ALA A 38 3.43 13.08 -0.85
CA ALA A 38 2.34 12.74 -1.76
C ALA A 38 1.00 13.33 -1.28
N PHE A 39 0.69 13.19 0.01
CA PHE A 39 -0.52 13.77 0.60
C PHE A 39 -0.55 15.30 0.50
N LYS A 40 0.56 15.99 0.83
CA LYS A 40 0.67 17.44 0.73
C LYS A 40 0.48 17.94 -0.72
N THR A 41 0.93 17.17 -1.70
CA THR A 41 0.72 17.48 -3.14
C THR A 41 -0.68 17.11 -3.67
N GLY A 42 -1.57 16.56 -2.82
CA GLY A 42 -2.89 16.10 -3.24
C GLY A 42 -2.89 14.87 -4.14
N LEU A 43 -1.80 14.09 -4.15
CA LEU A 43 -1.71 12.85 -4.93
C LEU A 43 -2.48 11.72 -4.24
N GLN A 44 -3.38 11.09 -4.99
CA GLN A 44 -4.13 9.91 -4.55
C GLN A 44 -3.66 8.65 -5.27
N ASP A 45 -3.91 7.51 -4.63
CA ASP A 45 -3.71 6.19 -5.22
C ASP A 45 -4.65 6.05 -6.42
N GLU A 46 -4.15 5.51 -7.51
CA GLU A 46 -4.88 5.46 -8.77
C GLU A 46 -4.97 4.04 -9.28
N SER A 47 -6.16 3.59 -9.67
CA SER A 47 -6.34 2.30 -10.32
C SER A 47 -6.09 2.43 -11.82
N ILE A 48 -5.26 1.54 -12.37
CA ILE A 48 -4.94 1.50 -13.80
C ILE A 48 -5.26 0.10 -14.32
N THR A 49 -6.00 0.03 -15.42
CA THR A 49 -6.27 -1.22 -16.13
C THR A 49 -5.10 -1.54 -17.05
N CYS A 50 -4.49 -2.71 -16.87
CA CYS A 50 -3.41 -3.18 -17.72
C CYS A 50 -3.93 -3.49 -19.13
N THR A 51 -3.32 -2.90 -20.15
CA THR A 51 -3.73 -3.12 -21.56
C THR A 51 -3.43 -4.53 -22.05
N VAL A 52 -2.46 -5.23 -21.45
CA VAL A 52 -2.02 -6.58 -21.88
C VAL A 52 -2.84 -7.69 -21.24
N CYS A 53 -3.08 -7.61 -19.93
CA CYS A 53 -3.76 -8.69 -19.18
C CYS A 53 -5.16 -8.32 -18.70
N GLY A 54 -5.62 -7.09 -18.90
CA GLY A 54 -6.94 -6.60 -18.48
C GLY A 54 -7.11 -6.43 -16.97
N ARG A 55 -6.09 -6.75 -16.17
CA ARG A 55 -6.18 -6.63 -14.71
C ARG A 55 -6.03 -5.19 -14.27
N VAL A 56 -6.86 -4.79 -13.32
CA VAL A 56 -6.71 -3.53 -12.60
C VAL A 56 -5.61 -3.68 -11.56
N PHE A 57 -4.65 -2.76 -11.54
CA PHE A 57 -3.63 -2.66 -10.50
C PHE A 57 -3.61 -1.26 -9.88
N ILE A 58 -3.14 -1.18 -8.64
CA ILE A 58 -3.04 0.08 -7.91
C ILE A 58 -1.67 0.71 -8.19
N PHE A 59 -1.71 1.95 -8.67
CA PHE A 59 -0.58 2.85 -8.82
C PHE A 59 -0.52 3.75 -7.57
N PRO A 60 0.36 3.44 -6.61
CA PRO A 60 0.35 4.12 -5.32
C PRO A 60 0.79 5.58 -5.47
N ARG A 61 0.21 6.47 -4.66
CA ARG A 61 0.51 7.91 -4.67
C ARG A 61 1.99 8.22 -4.46
N GLU A 62 2.71 7.39 -3.69
CA GLU A 62 4.15 7.57 -3.49
C GLU A 62 4.89 7.40 -4.81
N LEU A 63 4.57 6.37 -5.60
CA LEU A 63 5.19 6.17 -6.92
C LEU A 63 4.74 7.24 -7.93
N ARG A 64 3.51 7.77 -7.82
CA ARG A 64 3.06 8.94 -8.60
C ARG A 64 3.89 10.19 -8.34
N LEU A 65 4.33 10.39 -7.10
CA LEU A 65 5.20 11.51 -6.75
C LEU A 65 6.54 11.37 -7.48
N PHE A 66 7.16 10.19 -7.40
CA PHE A 66 8.43 9.92 -8.09
C PHE A 66 8.29 10.00 -9.61
N SER A 67 7.19 9.50 -10.19
CA SER A 67 6.97 9.64 -11.63
C SER A 67 6.87 11.09 -12.07
N ARG A 68 6.34 12.00 -11.23
CA ARG A 68 6.35 13.44 -11.52
C ARG A 68 7.74 14.05 -11.38
N MET A 69 8.54 13.64 -10.40
CA MET A 69 9.88 14.16 -10.17
C MET A 69 10.85 13.77 -11.28
N PHE A 70 10.86 12.50 -11.66
CA PHE A 70 11.74 11.94 -12.69
C PHE A 70 11.13 11.97 -14.10
N SER A 71 9.95 12.59 -14.26
CA SER A 71 9.20 12.60 -15.53
C SER A 71 8.96 11.21 -16.12
N TRP A 72 8.78 10.20 -15.27
CA TRP A 72 8.47 8.84 -15.74
C TRP A 72 7.06 8.78 -16.33
N PRO A 73 6.89 8.06 -17.47
CA PRO A 73 5.58 7.91 -18.07
C PRO A 73 4.66 7.11 -17.16
N ARG A 74 3.37 7.42 -17.25
CA ARG A 74 2.33 6.64 -16.58
C ARG A 74 2.35 5.19 -17.11
N PRO A 75 2.41 4.17 -16.24
CA PRO A 75 2.48 2.79 -16.67
C PRO A 75 1.16 2.38 -17.34
N ARG A 76 1.23 1.67 -18.47
CA ARG A 76 0.06 1.11 -19.17
C ARG A 76 -0.20 -0.36 -18.83
N ARG A 77 0.67 -0.98 -18.04
CA ARG A 77 0.64 -2.40 -17.70
C ARG A 77 1.10 -2.67 -16.28
N CYS A 78 0.91 -3.91 -15.83
CA CYS A 78 1.30 -4.32 -14.48
C CYS A 78 2.83 -4.23 -14.29
N LEU A 79 3.26 -3.38 -13.37
CA LEU A 79 4.68 -3.22 -13.00
C LEU A 79 5.27 -4.50 -12.37
N GLY A 80 4.46 -5.34 -11.73
CA GLY A 80 4.89 -6.63 -11.19
C GLY A 80 5.02 -7.76 -12.21
N GLY A 81 4.92 -7.46 -13.51
CA GLY A 81 4.84 -8.46 -14.57
C GLY A 81 3.39 -8.88 -14.85
N CYS A 82 3.09 -9.12 -16.13
CA CYS A 82 1.84 -9.73 -16.55
C CYS A 82 1.98 -11.24 -16.61
N LYS A 83 0.91 -11.99 -16.29
CA LYS A 83 0.89 -13.45 -16.47
C LYS A 83 0.87 -13.88 -17.95
N ARG A 84 0.32 -13.03 -18.82
CA ARG A 84 0.42 -13.21 -20.27
C ARG A 84 1.80 -12.70 -20.70
N GLN A 85 2.49 -13.44 -21.55
CA GLN A 85 3.76 -13.01 -22.16
C GLN A 85 3.51 -11.69 -22.90
N GLY A 86 3.87 -10.58 -22.25
CA GLY A 86 3.92 -9.28 -22.88
C GLY A 86 5.33 -9.00 -23.37
N PRO A 87 5.53 -7.91 -24.13
CA PRO A 87 6.89 -7.42 -24.40
C PRO A 87 7.66 -7.22 -23.08
N PRO A 88 9.00 -7.23 -23.09
CA PRO A 88 9.79 -6.96 -21.88
C PRO A 88 9.46 -5.59 -21.28
N LEU A 89 9.66 -5.41 -19.96
CA LEU A 89 9.51 -4.10 -19.30
C LEU A 89 10.45 -3.09 -19.94
N THR A 90 9.98 -1.87 -20.18
CA THR A 90 10.90 -0.77 -20.50
C THR A 90 11.80 -0.51 -19.29
N GLU A 91 12.97 0.08 -19.52
CA GLU A 91 13.91 0.38 -18.44
C GLU A 91 13.24 1.19 -17.31
N VAL A 92 12.44 2.19 -17.66
CA VAL A 92 11.70 3.00 -16.69
C VAL A 92 10.65 2.19 -15.95
N GLU A 93 9.89 1.34 -16.63
CA GLU A 93 8.92 0.47 -15.94
C GLU A 93 9.60 -0.53 -15.01
N SER A 94 10.80 -1.01 -15.36
CA SER A 94 11.62 -1.86 -14.50
C SER A 94 12.06 -1.11 -13.24
N HIS A 95 12.53 0.13 -13.40
CA HIS A 95 12.90 0.99 -12.27
C HIS A 95 11.70 1.24 -11.34
N MET A 96 10.53 1.55 -11.91
CA MET A 96 9.27 1.71 -11.16
C MET A 96 8.88 0.42 -10.42
N ALA A 97 9.07 -0.74 -11.05
CA ALA A 97 8.78 -2.04 -10.45
C ALA A 97 9.72 -2.37 -9.27
N ASP A 98 11.01 -2.06 -9.40
CA ASP A 98 11.99 -2.25 -8.34
C ASP A 98 11.70 -1.31 -7.16
N PHE A 99 11.37 -0.05 -7.44
CA PHE A 99 10.93 0.91 -6.43
C PHE A 99 9.72 0.40 -5.62
N LEU A 100 8.71 -0.16 -6.29
CA LEU A 100 7.58 -0.79 -5.60
C LEU A 100 7.99 -1.98 -4.74
N ARG A 101 8.98 -2.75 -5.19
CA ARG A 101 9.51 -3.90 -4.44
C ARG A 101 10.20 -3.43 -3.16
N ARG A 102 11.07 -2.42 -3.25
CA ARG A 102 11.76 -1.80 -2.11
C ARG A 102 10.78 -1.17 -1.11
N MET A 103 9.76 -0.46 -1.59
CA MET A 103 8.73 0.09 -0.70
C MET A 103 7.95 -0.98 0.06
N ARG A 104 7.65 -2.12 -0.57
CA ARG A 104 6.93 -3.23 0.08
C ARG A 104 7.80 -3.93 1.12
N THR A 105 9.10 -4.12 0.86
CA THR A 105 10.02 -4.71 1.83
C THR A 105 10.20 -3.79 3.03
N ALA A 106 10.36 -2.48 2.82
CA ALA A 106 10.45 -1.48 3.89
C ALA A 106 9.21 -1.45 4.80
N ARG A 107 7.99 -1.61 4.24
CA ARG A 107 6.76 -1.72 5.05
C ARG A 107 6.72 -3.00 5.88
N ARG A 108 7.25 -4.12 5.34
CA ARG A 108 7.28 -5.39 6.08
C ARG A 108 8.24 -5.34 7.26
N THR A 109 9.43 -4.77 7.09
CA THR A 109 10.41 -4.65 8.17
C THR A 109 9.96 -3.66 9.24
N ALA A 110 9.31 -2.55 8.86
CA ALA A 110 8.69 -1.63 9.82
C ALA A 110 7.49 -2.24 10.58
N GLY A 111 6.75 -3.17 9.97
CA GLY A 111 5.61 -3.86 10.59
C GLY A 111 5.99 -5.02 11.50
N LEU A 112 7.15 -5.66 11.28
CA LEU A 112 7.66 -6.75 12.12
C LEU A 112 8.13 -6.30 13.51
N SER A 113 8.33 -4.99 13.71
CA SER A 113 8.69 -4.42 15.02
C SER A 113 7.54 -4.43 16.05
N ARG A 114 6.30 -4.77 15.67
CA ARG A 114 5.17 -4.87 16.62
C ARG A 114 4.90 -6.29 17.15
N PHE A 115 5.40 -7.33 16.50
CA PHE A 115 5.19 -8.72 16.94
C PHE A 115 6.42 -9.37 17.59
N ALA A 116 7.59 -8.73 17.55
CA ALA A 116 8.85 -9.32 18.02
C ALA A 116 9.19 -9.04 19.51
N LEU A 117 8.25 -8.57 20.34
CA LEU A 117 8.48 -8.33 21.78
C LEU A 117 7.51 -9.08 22.72
N GLN A 118 6.92 -10.20 22.28
CA GLN A 118 6.10 -11.05 23.16
C GLN A 118 6.58 -12.50 23.33
N ASN A 119 7.79 -12.86 22.88
CA ASN A 119 8.32 -14.21 23.15
C ASN A 119 9.70 -14.16 23.79
N VAL A 120 9.71 -13.80 25.07
CA VAL A 120 10.70 -14.29 26.02
C VAL A 120 9.99 -15.22 27.00
N ALA A 121 10.60 -16.38 27.20
CA ALA A 121 10.26 -17.45 28.15
C ALA A 121 9.05 -18.34 27.80
N SER A 122 9.30 -19.46 27.13
CA SER A 122 9.57 -20.73 27.84
C SER A 122 9.58 -21.90 26.87
N SER A 123 10.77 -22.43 26.63
CA SER A 123 10.97 -23.77 26.07
C SER A 123 10.48 -24.82 27.08
N SER A 124 9.72 -25.82 26.62
CA SER A 124 9.90 -27.23 27.01
C SER A 124 8.99 -28.14 26.17
N LEU A 125 9.62 -29.14 25.55
CA LEU A 125 9.00 -30.24 24.81
C LEU A 125 8.01 -31.03 25.68
N THR A 126 6.88 -31.45 25.10
CA THR A 126 6.43 -32.86 25.19
C THR A 126 5.33 -33.18 24.16
N GLN A 127 5.67 -34.08 23.24
CA GLN A 127 4.88 -35.20 22.68
C GLN A 127 3.45 -35.00 22.12
N ARG A 128 3.28 -35.51 20.89
CA ARG A 128 2.06 -35.88 20.15
C ARG A 128 1.48 -37.23 20.69
N PRO A 129 0.31 -37.72 20.21
CA PRO A 129 -1.08 -37.22 20.19
C PRO A 129 -2.03 -38.29 20.87
N PRO A 130 -3.39 -38.20 20.81
CA PRO A 130 -4.14 -38.74 19.67
C PRO A 130 -5.50 -38.03 19.36
N ALA A 131 -6.14 -38.52 18.30
CA ALA A 131 -7.38 -38.11 17.66
C ALA A 131 -8.63 -38.03 18.55
N LEU A 132 -9.61 -37.19 18.16
CA LEU A 132 -11.04 -37.53 18.03
C LEU A 132 -11.92 -36.29 17.78
N ARG A 133 -12.90 -36.46 16.88
CA ARG A 133 -14.21 -35.77 16.80
C ARG A 133 -14.21 -34.30 16.38
N SER A 134 -15.26 -33.70 15.84
CA SER A 134 -16.48 -34.06 15.10
C SER A 134 -17.12 -32.69 14.80
N GLU A 135 -17.81 -32.57 13.68
CA GLU A 135 -19.02 -31.77 13.40
C GLU A 135 -19.34 -30.59 14.35
N ASP A 136 -19.50 -29.36 13.80
CA ASP A 136 -20.82 -28.73 13.61
C ASP A 136 -20.70 -27.23 13.26
N SER A 137 -21.36 -26.87 12.16
CA SER A 137 -22.23 -25.72 11.91
C SER A 137 -22.24 -24.53 12.88
N GLY A 138 -22.19 -23.29 12.35
CA GLY A 138 -22.49 -22.11 13.18
C GLY A 138 -22.36 -20.73 12.55
N GLY A 139 -23.27 -20.38 11.63
CA GLY A 139 -23.89 -19.05 11.51
C GLY A 139 -23.02 -17.79 11.37
N ALA A 140 -22.83 -17.34 10.12
CA ALA A 140 -22.55 -15.94 9.83
C ALA A 140 -23.81 -15.08 10.07
N PRO A 141 -23.74 -13.95 10.80
CA PRO A 141 -24.86 -13.02 10.87
C PRO A 141 -25.05 -12.32 9.52
N GLN A 142 -26.16 -12.60 8.85
CA GLN A 142 -26.67 -11.80 7.74
C GLN A 142 -27.07 -10.42 8.25
N LEU A 143 -26.19 -9.43 8.11
CA LEU A 143 -26.58 -8.03 8.16
C LEU A 143 -27.19 -7.65 6.80
N GLY A 144 -28.40 -8.17 6.55
CA GLY A 144 -29.22 -7.89 5.38
C GLY A 144 -30.01 -6.59 5.54
N GLY A 145 -29.32 -5.46 5.71
CA GLY A 145 -29.91 -4.13 5.58
C GLY A 145 -29.76 -3.63 4.15
N SER A 146 -30.81 -3.71 3.33
CA SER A 146 -30.79 -3.15 1.97
C SER A 146 -30.54 -1.64 2.04
N LEU A 147 -29.54 -1.14 1.30
CA LEU A 147 -29.23 0.29 1.14
C LEU A 147 -30.47 1.12 0.79
N ALA A 148 -31.42 0.52 0.06
CA ALA A 148 -32.69 1.16 -0.30
C ALA A 148 -33.57 1.48 0.91
N GLN A 149 -33.48 0.70 2.00
CA GLN A 149 -34.25 0.91 3.22
C GLN A 149 -33.67 2.05 4.05
N ALA A 150 -32.34 2.17 4.12
CA ALA A 150 -31.66 3.29 4.79
C ALA A 150 -31.93 4.64 4.10
N LEU A 151 -32.04 4.66 2.76
CA LEU A 151 -32.36 5.88 2.01
C LEU A 151 -33.81 6.34 2.25
N LYS A 152 -34.76 5.41 2.39
CA LYS A 152 -36.16 5.74 2.71
C LYS A 152 -36.29 6.36 4.12
N GLU A 153 -35.64 5.78 5.13
CA GLU A 153 -35.64 6.35 6.49
C GLU A 153 -35.04 7.75 6.55
N PHE A 154 -33.97 8.00 5.80
CA PHE A 154 -33.34 9.33 5.77
C PHE A 154 -34.27 10.39 5.16
N GLN A 155 -34.99 10.05 4.08
CA GLN A 155 -35.96 10.96 3.48
C GLN A 155 -37.16 11.25 4.38
N GLU A 156 -37.67 10.23 5.08
CA GLU A 156 -38.79 10.42 6.02
C GLU A 156 -38.39 11.29 7.21
N LYS A 157 -37.19 11.11 7.75
CA LYS A 157 -36.65 11.92 8.85
C LYS A 157 -36.45 13.39 8.46
N LYS A 158 -36.15 13.67 7.19
CA LYS A 158 -36.06 15.04 6.67
C LYS A 158 -37.43 15.72 6.59
N ARG A 159 -38.49 14.98 6.23
CA ARG A 159 -39.87 15.52 6.20
C ARG A 159 -40.42 15.88 7.58
N ARG A 160 -40.04 15.16 8.64
CA ARG A 160 -40.50 15.45 10.01
C ARG A 160 -39.83 16.68 10.66
N ARG A 161 -38.80 17.26 10.02
CA ARG A 161 -38.04 18.40 10.53
C ARG A 161 -38.39 19.73 9.86
N GLN A 162 -39.37 19.73 8.95
CA GLN A 162 -39.99 20.94 8.39
C GLN A 162 -41.39 21.08 8.98
#